data_AF-M5C011-F1
#
_entry.id   AF-M5C011-F1
#
_cell.length_a   1.000
_cell.length_b   1.000
_cell.length_c   1.000
_cell.angle_alpha   90.00
_cell.angle_beta   90.00
_cell.angle_gamma   90.00
#
_symmetry.space_group_name_H-M   'P 1'
#
loop_
_entity.id
_entity.type
_entity.pdbx_description
1 polymer ?
#
loop_
_entity_poly.entity_id
_entity_poly.type
_entity_poly.pdbx_seq_one_letter_code
_entity_poly.pdbx_strand_id
1 'polypeptide(L)'
;MKGPKRALLAKMITLVATRAELLEFIDIFKVYRRKNWHIDDLARIDFIGRCIHLKSPDIALAILYHRPVFGFDIPSLTSARALMRSLLATPHPPPDADKAPLPNDIALPTETPLAHALLLANLFDMYALPPAETDGVARALLLGASAQELKAGADTKNADTIIQWIKAVTEETIISPEGPALDSQDPKVKDGKLVATSQALKERGKFTSQAARARTAPLYSNQLTTPERTWIKSRLDRFVEWSQEQGQEVAWVDKLRVA
;
A
#
# COMPACT_ATOMS: atom_id res chain seq x y z
N MET A 1 -7.53 -18.64 26.57
CA MET A 1 -8.01 -19.72 25.65
C MET A 1 -6.92 -20.00 24.62
N LYS A 2 -6.59 -21.27 24.35
CA LYS A 2 -5.68 -21.61 23.24
C LYS A 2 -6.39 -21.31 21.92
N GLY A 3 -5.73 -20.57 21.04
CA GLY A 3 -6.25 -20.30 19.70
C GLY A 3 -6.24 -21.55 18.81
N PRO A 4 -6.90 -21.49 17.64
CA PRO A 4 -6.81 -22.53 16.63
C PRO A 4 -5.36 -22.77 16.20
N LYS A 5 -5.06 -23.99 15.74
CA LYS A 5 -3.72 -24.34 15.26
C LYS A 5 -3.35 -23.44 14.07
N ARG A 6 -2.14 -22.87 14.09
CA ARG A 6 -1.56 -22.08 12.98
C ARG A 6 -1.75 -22.76 11.61
N ALA A 7 -1.46 -24.06 11.54
CA ALA A 7 -1.59 -24.85 10.31
C ALA A 7 -3.01 -24.87 9.74
N LEU A 8 -4.04 -24.72 10.58
CA LEU A 8 -5.43 -24.68 10.12
C LEU A 8 -5.72 -23.37 9.37
N LEU A 9 -5.30 -22.22 9.92
CA LEU A 9 -5.52 -20.92 9.27
C LEU A 9 -4.81 -20.83 7.93
N ALA A 10 -3.54 -21.22 7.87
CA ALA A 10 -2.77 -21.27 6.63
C ALA A 10 -3.44 -22.18 5.59
N LYS A 11 -3.88 -23.39 6.00
CA LYS A 11 -4.60 -24.30 5.12
C LYS A 11 -5.91 -23.68 4.60
N MET A 12 -6.69 -23.03 5.44
CA MET A 12 -7.92 -22.37 5.01
C MET A 12 -7.66 -21.28 3.98
N ILE A 13 -6.63 -20.44 4.17
CA ILE A 13 -6.21 -19.42 3.19
C ILE A 13 -5.90 -20.07 1.84
N THR A 14 -5.17 -21.19 1.83
CA THR A 14 -4.81 -21.87 0.57
C THR A 14 -5.99 -22.51 -0.16
N LEU A 15 -7.08 -22.81 0.54
CA LEU A 15 -8.27 -23.44 -0.02
C LEU A 15 -9.22 -22.44 -0.69
N VAL A 16 -9.20 -21.17 -0.26
CA VAL A 16 -10.05 -20.10 -0.84
C VAL A 16 -9.74 -19.91 -2.32
N ALA A 17 -10.57 -20.35 -3.23
CA ALA A 17 -10.33 -20.35 -4.67
C ALA A 17 -10.91 -19.13 -5.39
N THR A 18 -11.86 -18.41 -4.78
CA THR A 18 -12.58 -17.31 -5.42
C THR A 18 -12.55 -16.02 -4.61
N ARG A 19 -12.95 -14.91 -5.23
CA ARG A 19 -13.09 -13.62 -4.56
C ARG A 19 -14.23 -13.63 -3.54
N ALA A 20 -15.39 -14.20 -3.88
CA ALA A 20 -16.48 -14.37 -2.92
C ALA A 20 -16.03 -15.15 -1.69
N GLU A 21 -15.31 -16.26 -1.87
CA GLU A 21 -14.75 -17.03 -0.76
C GLU A 21 -13.71 -16.24 0.05
N LEU A 22 -12.92 -15.36 -0.57
CA LEU A 22 -12.05 -14.43 0.17
C LEU A 22 -12.88 -13.50 1.05
N LEU A 23 -13.95 -12.92 0.53
CA LEU A 23 -14.84 -12.01 1.27
C LEU A 23 -15.57 -12.70 2.42
N GLU A 24 -15.93 -13.97 2.28
CA GLU A 24 -16.45 -14.76 3.40
C GLU A 24 -15.35 -15.08 4.42
N PHE A 25 -14.14 -15.40 3.94
CA PHE A 25 -13.01 -15.79 4.77
C PHE A 25 -12.56 -14.67 5.72
N ILE A 26 -12.63 -13.38 5.31
CA ILE A 26 -12.14 -12.27 6.15
C ILE A 26 -12.85 -12.18 7.52
N ASP A 27 -14.07 -12.72 7.65
CA ASP A 27 -14.80 -12.75 8.92
C ASP A 27 -14.09 -13.60 9.99
N ILE A 28 -13.25 -14.56 9.57
CA ILE A 28 -12.38 -15.30 10.48
C ILE A 28 -11.41 -14.35 11.19
N PHE A 29 -10.88 -13.34 10.51
CA PHE A 29 -10.02 -12.35 11.15
C PHE A 29 -10.78 -11.51 12.18
N LYS A 30 -12.06 -11.19 11.96
CA LYS A 30 -12.94 -10.56 12.97
C LYS A 30 -13.06 -11.46 14.22
N VAL A 31 -13.16 -12.78 14.05
CA VAL A 31 -13.17 -13.74 15.17
C VAL A 31 -11.85 -13.70 15.93
N TYR A 32 -10.71 -13.76 15.21
CA TYR A 32 -9.38 -13.68 15.83
C TYR A 32 -9.21 -12.39 16.63
N ARG A 33 -9.64 -11.25 16.07
CA ARG A 33 -9.62 -9.96 16.75
C ARG A 33 -10.43 -9.96 18.04
N ARG A 34 -11.69 -10.42 17.99
CA ARG A 34 -12.58 -10.50 19.16
C ARG A 34 -12.05 -11.42 20.25
N LYS A 35 -11.39 -12.52 19.87
CA LYS A 35 -10.82 -13.51 20.80
C LYS A 35 -9.38 -13.17 21.23
N ASN A 36 -8.81 -12.06 20.75
CA ASN A 36 -7.42 -11.67 20.93
C ASN A 36 -6.44 -12.80 20.56
N TRP A 37 -6.73 -13.53 19.48
CA TRP A 37 -5.85 -14.56 18.93
C TRP A 37 -4.85 -13.93 17.96
N HIS A 38 -3.60 -14.36 18.07
CA HIS A 38 -2.54 -13.89 17.18
C HIS A 38 -2.66 -14.53 15.80
N ILE A 39 -2.60 -13.71 14.76
CA ILE A 39 -2.37 -14.14 13.38
C ILE A 39 -0.85 -14.09 13.18
N ASP A 40 -0.22 -15.19 12.79
CA ASP A 40 1.23 -15.19 12.57
C ASP A 40 1.60 -14.53 11.23
N ASP A 41 2.86 -14.11 11.12
CA ASP A 41 3.34 -13.39 9.93
C ASP A 41 3.28 -14.23 8.64
N LEU A 42 3.45 -15.55 8.72
CA LEU A 42 3.34 -16.40 7.53
C LEU A 42 1.90 -16.46 7.03
N ALA A 43 0.92 -16.63 7.94
CA ALA A 43 -0.49 -16.59 7.55
C ALA A 43 -0.89 -15.22 6.94
N ARG A 44 -0.30 -14.11 7.42
CA ARG A 44 -0.49 -12.79 6.80
C ARG A 44 0.11 -12.72 5.40
N ILE A 45 1.33 -13.24 5.21
CA ILE A 45 2.00 -13.32 3.91
C ILE A 45 1.16 -14.16 2.93
N ASP A 46 0.71 -15.34 3.35
CA ASP A 46 -0.11 -16.25 2.56
C ASP A 46 -1.43 -15.58 2.15
N PHE A 47 -2.08 -14.86 3.07
CA PHE A 47 -3.34 -14.16 2.78
C PHE A 47 -3.16 -13.03 1.75
N ILE A 48 -2.15 -12.16 1.94
CA ILE A 48 -1.84 -11.10 0.97
C ILE A 48 -1.49 -11.72 -0.39
N GLY A 49 -0.66 -12.77 -0.39
CA GLY A 49 -0.30 -13.52 -1.58
C GLY A 49 -1.51 -14.12 -2.29
N ARG A 50 -2.49 -14.63 -1.53
CA ARG A 50 -3.74 -15.16 -2.09
C ARG A 50 -4.61 -14.07 -2.71
N CYS A 51 -4.74 -12.92 -2.04
CA CYS A 51 -5.45 -11.75 -2.61
C CYS A 51 -4.83 -11.31 -3.94
N ILE A 52 -3.50 -11.26 -4.03
CA ILE A 52 -2.78 -10.93 -5.27
C ILE A 52 -3.02 -12.01 -6.33
N HIS A 53 -2.88 -13.29 -5.97
CA HIS A 53 -3.05 -14.42 -6.89
C HIS A 53 -4.46 -14.46 -7.50
N LEU A 54 -5.48 -14.20 -6.69
CA LEU A 54 -6.88 -14.12 -7.11
C LEU A 54 -7.26 -12.75 -7.68
N LYS A 55 -6.27 -11.89 -7.98
CA LYS A 55 -6.47 -10.57 -8.59
C LYS A 55 -7.48 -9.70 -7.83
N SER A 56 -7.50 -9.85 -6.51
CA SER A 56 -8.36 -9.14 -5.55
C SER A 56 -7.54 -8.43 -4.45
N PRO A 57 -6.52 -7.62 -4.82
CA PRO A 57 -5.65 -6.95 -3.84
C PRO A 57 -6.37 -5.91 -2.99
N ASP A 58 -7.50 -5.38 -3.46
CA ASP A 58 -8.36 -4.43 -2.76
C ASP A 58 -8.92 -5.00 -1.44
N ILE A 59 -9.16 -6.32 -1.36
CA ILE A 59 -9.59 -6.99 -0.12
C ILE A 59 -8.51 -6.90 0.95
N ALA A 60 -7.24 -7.11 0.58
CA ALA A 60 -6.13 -6.95 1.51
C ALA A 60 -5.99 -5.50 1.96
N LEU A 61 -6.14 -4.53 1.05
CA LEU A 61 -6.14 -3.12 1.39
C LEU A 61 -7.29 -2.74 2.34
N ALA A 62 -8.50 -3.26 2.11
CA ALA A 62 -9.67 -3.02 2.95
C ALA A 62 -9.44 -3.50 4.38
N ILE A 63 -8.91 -4.72 4.55
CA ILE A 63 -8.58 -5.26 5.87
C ILE A 63 -7.51 -4.43 6.59
N LEU A 64 -6.49 -3.96 5.86
CA LEU A 64 -5.44 -3.11 6.41
C LEU A 64 -5.99 -1.73 6.82
N TYR A 65 -6.81 -1.11 5.97
CA TYR A 65 -7.44 0.16 6.27
C TYR A 65 -8.36 0.06 7.50
N HIS A 66 -9.13 -1.03 7.60
CA HIS A 66 -10.03 -1.34 8.71
C HIS A 66 -9.37 -2.16 9.83
N ARG A 67 -8.06 -1.94 10.07
CA ARG A 67 -7.25 -2.64 11.07
C ARG A 67 -7.93 -2.85 12.44
N PRO A 68 -8.64 -1.88 13.04
CA PRO A 68 -9.27 -2.08 14.35
C PRO A 68 -10.26 -3.26 14.39
N VAL A 69 -10.93 -3.52 13.27
CA VAL A 69 -11.94 -4.58 13.08
C VAL A 69 -11.27 -5.95 12.89
N PHE A 70 -10.19 -6.00 12.10
CA PHE A 70 -9.58 -7.25 11.67
C PHE A 70 -8.35 -7.68 12.49
N GLY A 71 -7.66 -6.74 13.13
CA GLY A 71 -6.38 -7.02 13.81
C GLY A 71 -5.28 -7.51 12.87
N PHE A 72 -5.41 -7.23 11.58
CA PHE A 72 -4.46 -7.65 10.55
C PHE A 72 -3.38 -6.58 10.36
N ASP A 73 -2.13 -7.02 10.29
CA ASP A 73 -0.96 -6.16 10.14
C ASP A 73 -0.23 -6.51 8.84
N ILE A 74 0.46 -5.53 8.24
CA ILE A 74 1.37 -5.84 7.13
C ILE A 74 2.57 -6.62 7.70
N PRO A 75 2.89 -7.81 7.15
CA PRO A 75 3.93 -8.66 7.72
C PRO A 75 5.33 -8.24 7.32
N SER A 76 5.51 -7.58 6.16
CA SER A 76 6.83 -7.15 5.68
C SER A 76 6.73 -6.04 4.63
N LEU A 77 7.84 -5.32 4.43
CA LEU A 77 7.96 -4.33 3.34
C LEU A 77 7.81 -4.99 1.95
N THR A 78 8.32 -6.21 1.78
CA THR A 78 8.14 -6.99 0.54
C THR A 78 6.67 -7.26 0.25
N SER A 79 5.88 -7.65 1.27
CA SER A 79 4.43 -7.83 1.11
C SER A 79 3.73 -6.52 0.78
N ALA A 80 4.16 -5.40 1.37
CA ALA A 80 3.62 -4.07 1.08
C ALA A 80 3.89 -3.66 -0.37
N ARG A 81 5.13 -3.81 -0.85
CA ARG A 81 5.53 -3.52 -2.25
C ARG A 81 4.80 -4.43 -3.24
N ALA A 82 4.68 -5.73 -2.95
CA ALA A 82 3.94 -6.66 -3.78
C ALA A 82 2.45 -6.30 -3.86
N LEU A 83 1.84 -5.93 -2.75
CA LEU A 83 0.45 -5.48 -2.70
C LEU A 83 0.27 -4.18 -3.47
N MET A 84 1.13 -3.17 -3.26
CA MET A 84 1.10 -1.91 -4.00
C MET A 84 1.20 -2.13 -5.51
N ARG A 85 2.14 -2.97 -5.93
CA ARG A 85 2.28 -3.34 -7.34
C ARG A 85 1.01 -3.99 -7.89
N SER A 86 0.39 -4.89 -7.12
CA SER A 86 -0.87 -5.51 -7.53
C SER A 86 -1.97 -4.47 -7.64
N LEU A 87 -2.16 -3.60 -6.65
CA LEU A 87 -3.18 -2.54 -6.69
C LEU A 87 -3.06 -1.65 -7.94
N LEU A 88 -1.83 -1.38 -8.39
CA LEU A 88 -1.52 -0.58 -9.57
C LEU A 88 -1.61 -1.34 -10.91
N ALA A 89 -1.89 -2.65 -10.90
CA ALA A 89 -2.12 -3.40 -12.12
C ALA A 89 -3.59 -3.25 -12.56
N THR A 90 -3.85 -2.65 -13.72
CA THR A 90 -5.21 -2.43 -14.27
C THR A 90 -5.93 -3.74 -14.63
N PRO A 91 -7.28 -3.78 -14.60
CA PRO A 91 -8.21 -3.32 -13.57
C PRO A 91 -8.42 -4.39 -12.47
N HIS A 92 -8.83 -3.96 -11.28
CA HIS A 92 -9.22 -4.84 -10.17
C HIS A 92 -10.67 -4.55 -9.73
N PRO A 93 -11.58 -5.56 -9.71
CA PRO A 93 -11.38 -6.90 -10.27
C PRO A 93 -11.21 -6.85 -11.82
N PRO A 94 -10.44 -7.78 -12.41
CA PRO A 94 -10.36 -7.94 -13.87
C PRO A 94 -11.75 -8.06 -14.52
N PRO A 95 -11.89 -7.77 -15.83
CA PRO A 95 -13.19 -7.86 -16.53
C PRO A 95 -13.91 -9.20 -16.36
N ASP A 96 -13.13 -10.28 -16.28
CA ASP A 96 -13.57 -11.69 -16.17
C ASP A 96 -13.52 -12.23 -14.73
N ALA A 97 -13.09 -11.43 -13.75
CA ALA A 97 -13.08 -11.85 -12.36
C ALA A 97 -14.47 -11.71 -11.76
N ASP A 98 -14.76 -12.55 -10.77
CA ASP A 98 -15.89 -12.39 -9.87
C ASP A 98 -15.92 -10.93 -9.37
N LYS A 99 -17.01 -10.22 -9.68
CA LYS A 99 -17.18 -8.78 -9.41
C LYS A 99 -17.84 -8.53 -8.05
N ALA A 100 -17.82 -9.50 -7.14
CA ALA A 100 -18.35 -9.33 -5.80
C ALA A 100 -17.77 -8.03 -5.17
N PRO A 101 -18.60 -6.99 -4.94
CA PRO A 101 -18.10 -5.74 -4.40
C PRO A 101 -17.61 -5.94 -2.97
N LEU A 102 -16.73 -5.05 -2.51
CA LEU A 102 -16.43 -4.99 -1.09
C LEU A 102 -17.72 -4.72 -0.31
N PRO A 103 -18.00 -5.47 0.78
CA PRO A 103 -19.09 -5.17 1.68
C PRO A 103 -19.02 -3.74 2.21
N ASN A 104 -20.19 -3.12 2.44
CA ASN A 104 -20.28 -1.72 2.87
C ASN A 104 -19.54 -1.43 4.19
N ASP A 105 -19.46 -2.41 5.10
CA ASP A 105 -18.75 -2.29 6.38
C ASP A 105 -17.22 -2.21 6.22
N ILE A 106 -16.70 -2.55 5.04
CA ILE A 106 -15.27 -2.51 4.73
C ILE A 106 -14.94 -1.75 3.44
N ALA A 107 -15.88 -0.95 2.95
CA ALA A 107 -15.68 -0.15 1.75
C ALA A 107 -14.42 0.71 1.87
N LEU A 108 -13.70 0.83 0.74
CA LEU A 108 -12.57 1.73 0.61
C LEU A 108 -13.08 3.13 0.25
N PRO A 109 -12.43 4.20 0.76
CA PRO A 109 -12.83 5.57 0.43
C PRO A 109 -12.42 6.01 -0.98
N THR A 110 -11.79 5.12 -1.75
CA THR A 110 -11.20 5.41 -3.05
C THR A 110 -11.51 4.28 -4.03
N GLU A 111 -11.60 4.62 -5.31
CA GLU A 111 -12.06 3.69 -6.36
C GLU A 111 -11.01 3.47 -7.47
N THR A 112 -10.01 4.36 -7.59
CA THR A 112 -8.98 4.23 -8.63
C THR A 112 -7.78 3.41 -8.15
N PRO A 113 -7.13 2.64 -9.05
CA PRO A 113 -5.89 1.91 -8.74
C PRO A 113 -4.81 2.80 -8.09
N LEU A 114 -4.63 4.01 -8.62
CA LEU A 114 -3.67 4.97 -8.10
C LEU A 114 -4.03 5.42 -6.69
N ALA A 115 -5.31 5.72 -6.43
CA ALA A 115 -5.78 6.12 -5.10
C ALA A 115 -5.72 4.96 -4.08
N HIS A 116 -5.89 3.71 -4.49
CA HIS A 116 -5.65 2.54 -3.63
C HIS A 116 -4.17 2.40 -3.26
N ALA A 117 -3.27 2.57 -4.22
CA ALA A 117 -1.82 2.50 -3.97
C ALA A 117 -1.36 3.62 -3.03
N LEU A 118 -1.89 4.84 -3.21
CA LEU A 118 -1.69 5.94 -2.29
C LEU A 118 -2.23 5.66 -0.89
N LEU A 119 -3.43 5.08 -0.81
CA LEU A 119 -4.00 4.68 0.48
C LEU A 119 -3.06 3.70 1.19
N LEU A 120 -2.54 2.69 0.48
CA LEU A 120 -1.57 1.75 1.04
C LEU A 120 -0.27 2.42 1.47
N ALA A 121 0.28 3.33 0.65
CA ALA A 121 1.50 4.09 0.98
C ALA A 121 1.36 4.85 2.30
N ASN A 122 0.19 5.46 2.51
CA ASN A 122 -0.16 6.19 3.73
C ASN A 122 -0.37 5.28 4.96
N LEU A 123 -0.34 3.96 4.82
CA LEU A 123 -0.41 3.04 5.95
C LEU A 123 0.98 2.52 6.38
N PHE A 124 2.05 2.81 5.64
CA PHE A 124 3.39 2.26 5.91
C PHE A 124 3.86 2.59 7.33
N ASP A 125 3.75 3.85 7.73
CA ASP A 125 4.10 4.36 9.05
C ASP A 125 3.31 3.66 10.18
N MET A 126 2.00 3.49 10.00
CA MET A 126 1.12 2.81 10.96
C MET A 126 1.56 1.36 11.23
N TYR A 127 2.18 0.72 10.24
CA TYR A 127 2.70 -0.64 10.32
C TYR A 127 4.20 -0.73 10.59
N ALA A 128 4.84 0.39 10.99
CA ALA A 128 6.27 0.49 11.24
C ALA A 128 7.14 0.05 10.03
N LEU A 129 6.64 0.30 8.82
CA LEU A 129 7.43 0.23 7.60
C LEU A 129 8.09 1.60 7.35
N PRO A 130 9.23 1.65 6.63
CA PRO A 130 9.79 2.92 6.18
C PRO A 130 8.72 3.72 5.43
N PRO A 131 8.63 5.05 5.61
CA PRO A 131 7.71 5.87 4.82
C PRO A 131 7.88 5.60 3.33
N ALA A 132 6.77 5.51 2.59
CA ALA A 132 6.79 5.19 1.16
C ALA A 132 7.64 6.18 0.34
N GLU A 133 7.78 7.43 0.80
CA GLU A 133 8.63 8.47 0.22
C GLU A 133 10.13 8.12 0.28
N THR A 134 10.54 7.35 1.29
CA THR A 134 11.93 6.90 1.42
C THR A 134 12.18 5.58 0.69
N ASP A 135 11.12 4.84 0.35
CA ASP A 135 11.21 3.56 -0.34
C ASP A 135 11.36 3.72 -1.86
N GLY A 136 12.48 3.26 -2.42
CA GLY A 136 12.74 3.38 -3.85
C GLY A 136 11.74 2.61 -4.72
N VAL A 137 11.26 1.44 -4.27
CA VAL A 137 10.28 0.63 -5.01
C VAL A 137 8.93 1.33 -5.06
N ALA A 138 8.43 1.79 -3.92
CA ALA A 138 7.16 2.51 -3.84
C ALA A 138 7.17 3.77 -4.72
N ARG A 139 8.24 4.58 -4.65
CA ARG A 139 8.41 5.77 -5.52
C ARG A 139 8.37 5.41 -7.00
N ALA A 140 9.13 4.40 -7.43
CA ALA A 140 9.15 3.97 -8.83
C ALA A 140 7.78 3.45 -9.30
N LEU A 141 7.07 2.70 -8.46
CA LEU A 141 5.72 2.21 -8.76
C LEU A 141 4.72 3.36 -8.92
N LEU A 142 4.72 4.32 -7.99
CA LEU A 142 3.82 5.47 -8.00
C LEU A 142 4.09 6.41 -9.18
N LEU A 143 5.36 6.70 -9.51
CA LEU A 143 5.73 7.49 -10.68
C LEU A 143 5.26 6.82 -11.98
N GLY A 144 5.58 5.54 -12.15
CA GLY A 144 5.22 4.81 -13.36
C GLY A 144 3.70 4.67 -13.54
N ALA A 145 2.93 4.58 -12.46
CA ALA A 145 1.47 4.61 -12.52
C ALA A 145 0.92 6.01 -12.82
N SER A 146 1.47 7.05 -12.20
CA SER A 146 1.05 8.45 -12.42
C SER A 146 1.22 8.87 -13.89
N ALA A 147 2.35 8.53 -14.51
CA ALA A 147 2.55 8.77 -15.94
C ALA A 147 1.54 8.03 -16.84
N GLN A 148 1.15 6.81 -16.46
CA GLN A 148 0.14 6.04 -17.20
C GLN A 148 -1.25 6.68 -17.10
N GLU A 149 -1.65 7.09 -15.90
CA GLU A 149 -2.92 7.78 -15.65
C GLU A 149 -2.98 9.13 -16.40
N LEU A 150 -1.90 9.91 -16.37
CA LEU A 150 -1.79 11.16 -17.14
C LEU A 150 -1.87 10.92 -18.64
N LYS A 151 -1.20 9.90 -19.17
CA LYS A 151 -1.28 9.51 -20.60
C LYS A 151 -2.69 9.06 -20.99
N ALA A 152 -3.42 8.42 -20.07
CA ALA A 152 -4.81 8.01 -20.27
C ALA A 152 -5.82 9.16 -20.08
N GLY A 153 -5.40 10.31 -19.54
CA GLY A 153 -6.28 11.42 -19.16
C GLY A 153 -7.16 11.11 -17.94
N ALA A 154 -6.80 10.11 -17.14
CA ALA A 154 -7.50 9.69 -15.93
C ALA A 154 -6.78 10.20 -14.67
N ASP A 155 -7.55 10.64 -13.66
CA ASP A 155 -7.07 11.10 -12.34
C ASP A 155 -5.81 12.00 -12.35
N THR A 156 -5.81 13.01 -13.23
CA THR A 156 -4.66 13.87 -13.52
C THR A 156 -4.12 14.60 -12.28
N LYS A 157 -5.03 15.04 -11.40
CA LYS A 157 -4.65 15.78 -10.18
C LYS A 157 -3.83 14.94 -9.21
N ASN A 158 -4.24 13.70 -8.93
CA ASN A 158 -3.49 12.82 -8.03
C ASN A 158 -2.14 12.46 -8.64
N ALA A 159 -2.12 12.14 -9.94
CA ALA A 159 -0.89 11.83 -10.66
C ALA A 159 0.12 12.98 -10.64
N ASP A 160 -0.30 14.22 -10.93
CA ASP A 160 0.58 15.40 -10.88
C ASP A 160 1.11 15.64 -9.46
N THR A 161 0.24 15.54 -8.45
CA THR A 161 0.62 15.74 -7.04
C THR A 161 1.69 14.74 -6.61
N ILE A 162 1.55 13.47 -7.01
CA ILE A 162 2.53 12.42 -6.72
C ILE A 162 3.87 12.72 -7.37
N ILE A 163 3.88 13.10 -8.65
CA ILE A 163 5.11 13.38 -9.38
C ILE A 163 5.87 14.54 -8.73
N GLN A 164 5.17 15.64 -8.42
CA GLN A 164 5.78 16.81 -7.77
C GLN A 164 6.34 16.46 -6.39
N TRP A 165 5.60 15.71 -5.59
CA TRP A 165 6.06 15.28 -4.27
C TRP A 165 7.28 14.36 -4.35
N ILE A 166 7.30 13.36 -5.25
CA ILE A 166 8.46 12.47 -5.40
C ILE A 166 9.67 13.24 -5.92
N LYS A 167 9.47 14.19 -6.85
CA LYS A 167 10.54 15.07 -7.35
C LYS A 167 11.15 15.87 -6.20
N ALA A 168 10.34 16.57 -5.41
CA ALA A 168 10.80 17.36 -4.26
C ALA A 168 11.62 16.52 -3.28
N VAL A 169 11.11 15.36 -2.84
CA VAL A 169 11.82 14.46 -1.91
C VAL A 169 13.15 13.96 -2.49
N THR A 170 13.23 13.75 -3.80
CA THR A 170 14.44 13.24 -4.49
C THR A 170 15.49 14.33 -4.72
N GLU A 171 15.06 15.59 -4.82
CA GLU A 171 15.95 16.74 -4.98
C GLU A 171 16.46 17.27 -3.63
N GLU A 172 15.62 17.24 -2.59
CA GLU A 172 15.94 17.70 -1.23
C GLU A 172 16.83 16.73 -0.42
N THR A 173 17.20 15.55 -0.95
CA THR A 173 18.03 14.56 -0.23
C THR A 173 19.51 14.94 -0.10
N ILE A 174 19.80 16.18 0.30
CA ILE A 174 21.04 16.58 0.99
C ILE A 174 20.57 17.17 2.33
N ILE A 175 20.86 16.47 3.45
CA ILE A 175 20.56 16.79 4.88
C ILE A 175 19.39 15.97 5.48
N SER A 176 19.62 15.47 6.70
CA SER A 176 18.79 14.53 7.49
C SER A 176 17.36 15.03 7.80
N PRO A 177 16.41 14.12 8.09
CA PRO A 177 14.98 14.43 8.04
C PRO A 177 14.47 14.94 9.40
N GLU A 178 14.20 16.23 9.50
CA GLU A 178 13.05 16.71 10.27
C GLU A 178 11.93 16.95 9.26
N GLY A 179 10.91 16.07 9.27
CA GLY A 179 9.75 16.22 8.40
C GLY A 179 9.07 17.58 8.63
N PRO A 180 8.50 18.22 7.60
CA PRO A 180 8.01 19.58 7.71
C PRO A 180 6.96 19.72 8.82
N ALA A 181 7.22 20.64 9.75
CA ALA A 181 6.22 21.18 10.65
C ALA A 181 5.41 22.23 9.87
N LEU A 182 4.09 22.05 9.81
CA LEU A 182 3.18 23.03 9.22
C LEU A 182 2.03 23.35 10.18
N ASP A 183 1.57 24.59 10.01
CA ASP A 183 0.97 25.54 10.94
C ASP A 183 -0.32 25.10 11.66
N SER A 184 -0.48 25.60 12.89
CA SER A 184 -1.45 25.21 13.91
C SER A 184 -2.76 25.97 13.80
N GLN A 185 -3.54 25.74 12.76
CA GLN A 185 -4.95 26.15 12.74
C GLN A 185 -5.86 24.98 12.37
N ASP A 186 -6.69 24.60 13.34
CA ASP A 186 -7.67 23.49 13.31
C ASP A 186 -8.48 23.40 12.00
N PRO A 187 -8.66 22.19 11.43
CA PRO A 187 -9.69 21.99 10.43
C PRO A 187 -10.89 21.23 11.01
N LYS A 188 -12.04 21.91 10.94
CA LYS A 188 -13.39 21.32 11.00
C LYS A 188 -13.62 20.43 9.77
N VAL A 189 -14.23 19.26 10.00
CA VAL A 189 -14.69 18.33 8.96
C VAL A 189 -15.79 18.97 8.11
N LYS A 190 -15.59 19.10 6.80
CA LYS A 190 -16.64 19.20 5.78
C LYS A 190 -16.09 18.89 4.37
N ASP A 191 -16.91 18.17 3.59
CA ASP A 191 -16.85 18.05 2.13
C ASP A 191 -15.65 17.32 1.50
N GLY A 192 -15.51 16.02 1.78
CA GLY A 192 -15.07 15.01 0.79
C GLY A 192 -13.78 15.26 0.00
N LYS A 193 -12.89 16.14 0.46
CA LYS A 193 -11.60 16.43 -0.17
C LYS A 193 -10.51 15.62 0.53
N LEU A 194 -9.56 15.13 -0.27
CA LEU A 194 -8.30 14.56 0.16
C LEU A 194 -7.61 15.51 1.14
N VAL A 195 -7.79 15.25 2.43
CA VAL A 195 -7.01 15.87 3.48
C VAL A 195 -5.95 14.84 3.87
N ALA A 196 -4.89 14.77 3.07
CA ALA A 196 -3.59 14.29 3.53
C ALA A 196 -3.01 15.34 4.49
N THR A 197 -3.74 15.66 5.57
CA THR A 197 -3.11 16.35 6.70
C THR A 197 -2.34 15.28 7.43
N SER A 198 -1.03 15.47 7.42
CA SER A 198 -0.06 14.88 8.33
C SER A 198 -0.55 14.82 9.79
N GLN A 199 -1.58 15.58 10.21
CA GLN A 199 -2.22 15.48 11.53
C GLN A 199 -3.16 14.28 11.70
N ALA A 200 -4.00 13.93 10.72
CA ALA A 200 -4.81 12.70 10.76
C ALA A 200 -3.93 11.44 10.67
N LEU A 201 -2.81 11.54 9.94
CA LEU A 201 -1.76 10.52 9.89
C LEU A 201 -0.93 10.49 11.19
N LYS A 202 -0.56 11.63 11.80
CA LYS A 202 0.11 11.69 13.11
C LYS A 202 -0.79 11.19 14.25
N GLU A 203 -2.10 11.43 14.20
CA GLU A 203 -3.05 10.88 15.16
C GLU A 203 -3.26 9.37 14.98
N ARG A 204 -3.21 8.84 13.75
CA ARG A 204 -3.15 7.40 13.48
C ARG A 204 -1.80 6.77 13.82
N GLY A 205 -0.69 7.50 13.66
CA GLY A 205 0.67 7.10 14.02
C GLY A 205 0.90 6.96 15.53
N LYS A 206 0.08 7.61 16.38
CA LYS A 206 0.03 7.32 17.83
C LYS A 206 -0.35 5.84 18.10
N PHE A 207 -0.96 5.16 17.13
CA PHE A 207 -1.37 3.75 17.15
C PHE A 207 -0.49 2.83 16.28
N THR A 208 0.82 3.07 16.15
CA THR A 208 1.73 2.01 15.67
C THR A 208 1.43 0.74 16.45
N SER A 209 1.14 -0.37 15.75
CA SER A 209 0.58 -1.53 16.41
C SER A 209 1.49 -2.08 17.50
N GLN A 210 0.92 -2.57 18.60
CA GLN A 210 1.71 -3.22 19.65
C GLN A 210 2.54 -4.39 19.10
N ALA A 211 2.02 -5.09 18.08
CA ALA A 211 2.74 -6.12 17.35
C ALA A 211 3.92 -5.55 16.53
N ALA A 212 3.76 -4.38 15.90
CA ALA A 212 4.86 -3.68 15.23
C ALA A 212 5.92 -3.18 16.23
N ARG A 213 5.49 -2.61 17.37
CA ARG A 213 6.38 -2.12 18.44
C ARG A 213 7.14 -3.24 19.17
N ALA A 214 6.54 -4.42 19.33
CA ALA A 214 7.12 -5.55 20.05
C ALA A 214 8.09 -6.41 19.20
N ARG A 215 8.30 -6.07 17.93
CA ARG A 215 9.20 -6.82 17.04
C ARG A 215 10.65 -6.41 17.30
N THR A 216 11.50 -7.40 17.58
CA THR A 216 12.92 -7.23 17.91
C THR A 216 13.86 -7.41 16.72
N ALA A 217 13.37 -7.95 15.60
CA ALA A 217 14.09 -8.06 14.34
C ALA A 217 13.47 -7.12 13.30
N PRO A 218 14.26 -6.36 12.52
CA PRO A 218 13.73 -5.58 11.41
C PRO A 218 13.02 -6.53 10.44
N LEU A 219 11.79 -6.18 10.04
CA LEU A 219 10.99 -6.96 9.07
C LEU A 219 11.56 -6.90 7.64
N TYR A 220 12.79 -6.43 7.48
CA TYR A 220 13.33 -5.96 6.22
C TYR A 220 14.85 -6.12 6.19
N SER A 221 15.30 -6.69 5.08
CA SER A 221 16.51 -6.25 4.40
C SER A 221 16.07 -5.19 3.40
N ASN A 222 16.70 -4.01 3.38
CA ASN A 222 16.49 -3.02 2.32
C ASN A 222 17.01 -3.50 0.95
N GLN A 223 17.57 -4.72 0.88
CA GLN A 223 18.03 -5.29 -0.37
C GLN A 223 16.85 -5.57 -1.30
N LEU A 224 16.97 -5.04 -2.51
CA LEU A 224 16.05 -5.34 -3.59
C LEU A 224 16.28 -6.76 -4.09
N THR A 225 15.19 -7.49 -4.24
CA THR A 225 15.14 -8.74 -4.99
C THR A 225 15.36 -8.48 -6.49
N THR A 226 15.86 -9.47 -7.22
CA THR A 226 16.02 -9.37 -8.69
C THR A 226 14.73 -8.94 -9.39
N PRO A 227 13.55 -9.50 -9.06
CA PRO A 227 12.29 -9.06 -9.67
C PRO A 227 11.96 -7.59 -9.37
N GLU A 228 12.18 -7.11 -8.15
CA GLU A 228 11.97 -5.70 -7.79
C GLU A 228 12.87 -4.77 -8.61
N ARG A 229 14.15 -5.11 -8.82
CA ARG A 229 15.05 -4.32 -9.67
C ARG A 229 14.55 -4.23 -11.11
N THR A 230 14.12 -5.36 -11.68
CA THR A 230 13.55 -5.40 -13.04
C THR A 230 12.32 -4.50 -13.15
N TRP A 231 11.42 -4.52 -12.16
CA TRP A 231 10.20 -3.71 -12.18
C TRP A 231 10.48 -2.23 -11.98
N ILE A 232 11.36 -1.87 -11.04
CA ILE A 232 11.78 -0.48 -10.83
C ILE A 232 12.29 0.09 -12.14
N LYS A 233 13.22 -0.61 -12.79
CA LYS A 233 13.79 -0.18 -14.07
C LYS A 233 12.67 0.05 -15.11
N SER A 234 11.81 -0.95 -15.32
CA SER A 234 10.72 -0.85 -16.29
C SER A 234 9.73 0.29 -16.00
N ARG A 235 9.43 0.58 -14.72
CA ARG A 235 8.50 1.64 -14.34
C ARG A 235 9.11 3.04 -14.48
N LEU A 236 10.38 3.19 -14.09
CA LEU A 236 11.11 4.43 -14.27
C LEU A 236 11.34 4.72 -15.77
N ASP A 237 11.68 3.70 -16.57
CA ASP A 237 11.87 3.89 -18.02
C ASP A 237 10.58 4.39 -18.70
N ARG A 238 9.40 3.84 -18.32
CA ARG A 238 8.09 4.34 -18.80
C ARG A 238 7.82 5.77 -18.36
N PHE A 239 8.16 6.12 -17.12
CA PHE A 239 8.00 7.48 -16.62
C PHE A 239 8.90 8.46 -17.37
N VAL A 240 10.14 8.08 -17.65
CA VAL A 240 11.12 8.87 -18.42
C VAL A 240 10.63 9.09 -19.85
N GLU A 241 10.17 8.04 -20.52
CA GLU A 241 9.62 8.12 -21.88
C GLU A 241 8.45 9.11 -21.93
N TRP A 242 7.46 8.97 -21.05
CA TRP A 242 6.34 9.91 -20.96
C TRP A 242 6.81 11.33 -20.66
N SER A 243 7.71 11.52 -19.69
CA SER A 243 8.20 12.85 -19.31
C SER A 243 8.93 13.55 -20.46
N GLN A 244 9.70 12.80 -21.25
CA GLN A 244 10.38 13.30 -22.45
C GLN A 244 9.39 13.67 -23.56
N GLU A 245 8.34 12.86 -23.78
CA GLU A 245 7.22 13.20 -24.69
C GLU A 245 6.55 14.53 -24.30
N GLN A 246 6.49 14.85 -23.00
CA GLN A 246 5.93 16.10 -22.47
C GLN A 246 6.94 17.25 -22.36
N GLY A 247 8.20 17.06 -22.77
CA GLY A 247 9.25 18.08 -22.65
C GLY A 247 9.68 18.40 -21.21
N GLN A 248 9.49 17.47 -20.27
CA GLN A 248 9.86 17.62 -18.87
C GLN A 248 11.31 17.20 -18.59
N GLU A 249 11.90 17.80 -17.57
CA GLU A 249 13.25 17.47 -17.10
C GLU A 249 13.24 16.20 -16.23
N VAL A 250 14.11 15.24 -16.57
CA VAL A 250 14.12 13.88 -16.03
C VAL A 250 15.43 13.48 -15.33
N ALA A 251 16.41 14.39 -15.22
CA ALA A 251 17.73 14.03 -14.70
C ALA A 251 17.66 13.61 -13.22
N TRP A 252 16.70 14.16 -12.46
CA TRP A 252 16.43 13.73 -11.09
C TRP A 252 15.97 12.27 -10.98
N VAL A 253 15.40 11.67 -12.03
CA VAL A 253 14.94 10.27 -12.03
C VAL A 253 16.10 9.29 -11.96
N ASP A 254 17.29 9.67 -12.46
CA ASP A 254 18.48 8.81 -12.38
C ASP A 254 18.92 8.57 -10.94
N LYS A 255 18.61 9.48 -10.01
CA LYS A 255 18.82 9.28 -8.56
C LYS A 255 17.93 8.18 -7.97
N LEU A 256 16.85 7.79 -8.66
CA LEU A 256 15.95 6.73 -8.26
C LEU A 256 16.29 5.38 -8.90
N ARG A 257 17.18 5.36 -9.91
CA ARG A 257 17.63 4.11 -10.52
C ARG A 257 18.48 3.34 -9.50
N VAL A 258 17.99 2.19 -9.06
CA VAL A 258 18.72 1.33 -8.13
C VAL A 258 19.60 0.36 -8.91
N ALA A 259 20.89 0.29 -8.55
CA ALA A 259 21.86 -0.69 -9.08
C ALA A 259 21.54 -2.12 -8.64
#